data_AF-A0AA35WDL2-F1
#
_entry.id   AF-A0AA35WDL2-F1
#
_cell.length_a   1.000
_cell.length_b   1.000
_cell.length_c   1.000
_cell.angle_alpha   90.00
_cell.angle_beta   90.00
_cell.angle_gamma   90.00
#
_symmetry.space_group_name_H-M   'P 1'
#
loop_
_entity.id
_entity.type
_entity.pdbx_description
1 polymer ?
#
loop_
_entity_poly.entity_id
_entity_poly.type
_entity_poly.pdbx_seq_one_letter_code
_entity_poly.pdbx_strand_id
1 'polypeptide(L)'
;MTLYIGARLSSSSSQSVSVAPRASSPGFVVMETNFRVLAYTDSQLQISILSLFCQLQYRFPNMVVGTITRESIHQALINGITAEQILSFLRLHAHPQMLANNPIIPPTVTDQIRLWEIERNRLQFEEGVLYSEFLSASDFDKVKRYAEDLGVLSWSNPGRRLMVVTQYGHEEVRRFWRRQKNN
;
A
#
# COMPACT_ATOMS: atom_id res chain seq x y z
N MET A 1 6.18 78.04 31.79
CA MET A 1 5.39 76.95 32.39
C MET A 1 4.82 76.16 31.23
N THR A 2 5.50 75.10 30.81
CA THR A 2 5.25 74.42 29.52
C THR A 2 5.17 72.92 29.76
N LEU A 3 4.19 72.29 29.11
CA LEU A 3 3.72 70.92 29.24
C LEU A 3 4.77 69.84 28.92
N TYR A 4 4.66 68.68 29.59
CA TYR A 4 5.07 67.39 29.03
C TYR A 4 3.96 66.36 29.22
N ILE A 5 3.49 65.80 28.08
CA ILE A 5 2.56 64.67 27.98
C ILE A 5 3.40 63.40 27.96
N GLY A 6 3.18 62.50 28.93
CA GLY A 6 3.78 61.16 28.96
C GLY A 6 2.70 60.09 28.78
N ALA A 7 2.67 59.46 27.61
CA ALA A 7 1.80 58.34 27.30
C ALA A 7 2.20 57.09 28.12
N ARG A 8 1.23 56.42 28.74
CA ARG A 8 1.43 55.10 29.37
C ARG A 8 1.12 54.00 28.35
N LEU A 9 2.12 53.16 28.05
CA LEU A 9 1.98 51.94 27.26
C LEU A 9 1.37 50.82 28.13
N SER A 10 0.26 50.24 27.71
CA SER A 10 -0.32 49.03 28.31
C SER A 10 0.41 47.79 27.79
N SER A 11 1.11 47.08 28.67
CA SER A 11 1.70 45.77 28.36
C SER A 11 0.61 44.70 28.27
N SER A 12 0.30 44.24 27.06
CA SER A 12 -0.53 43.06 26.83
C SER A 12 0.26 41.80 27.17
N SER A 13 -0.08 41.16 28.29
CA SER A 13 0.41 39.82 28.61
C SER A 13 -0.10 38.84 27.56
N SER A 14 0.78 38.39 26.68
CA SER A 14 0.54 37.29 25.75
C SER A 14 0.36 36.01 26.54
N GLN A 15 -0.89 35.64 26.82
CA GLN A 15 -1.23 34.28 27.25
C GLN A 15 -0.87 33.34 26.11
N SER A 16 0.26 32.66 26.25
CA SER A 16 0.57 31.47 25.47
C SER A 16 -0.52 30.44 25.76
N VAL A 17 -1.42 30.21 24.81
CA VAL A 17 -2.34 29.08 24.86
C VAL A 17 -1.48 27.82 24.72
N SER A 18 -1.03 27.28 25.85
CA SER A 18 -0.50 25.94 25.90
C SER A 18 -1.66 25.01 25.55
N VAL A 19 -1.69 24.52 24.31
CA VAL A 19 -2.53 23.38 23.93
C VAL A 19 -2.04 22.21 24.77
N ALA A 20 -2.66 22.00 25.93
CA ALA A 20 -2.48 20.78 26.68
C ALA A 20 -2.77 19.62 25.72
N PRO A 21 -1.94 18.56 25.70
CA PRO A 21 -2.27 17.39 24.91
C PRO A 21 -3.66 16.95 25.35
N ARG A 22 -4.63 16.97 24.43
CA ARG A 22 -5.96 16.40 24.67
C ARG A 22 -5.69 15.03 25.27
N ALA A 23 -6.15 14.78 26.49
CA ALA A 23 -6.05 13.45 27.09
C ALA A 23 -6.53 12.46 26.03
N SER A 24 -5.62 11.64 25.50
CA SER A 24 -5.94 10.75 24.40
C SER A 24 -7.05 9.86 24.92
N SER A 25 -8.23 9.90 24.28
CA SER A 25 -9.31 9.01 24.63
C SER A 25 -8.74 7.58 24.72
N PRO A 26 -9.09 6.81 25.76
CA PRO A 26 -8.56 5.47 25.90
C PRO A 26 -8.81 4.71 24.60
N GLY A 27 -7.79 3.99 24.12
CA GLY A 27 -7.95 3.17 22.94
C GLY A 27 -9.10 2.16 23.14
N PHE A 28 -9.83 1.89 22.07
CA PHE A 28 -11.08 1.15 22.11
C PHE A 28 -11.03 -0.14 21.29
N VAL A 29 -9.94 -0.39 20.55
CA VAL A 29 -9.83 -1.52 19.63
C VAL A 29 -9.05 -2.67 20.27
N VAL A 30 -9.62 -3.87 20.23
CA VAL A 30 -8.96 -5.12 20.54
C VAL A 30 -8.81 -5.97 19.28
N MET A 31 -7.58 -6.41 19.00
CA MET A 31 -7.25 -7.27 17.86
C MET A 31 -6.92 -8.69 18.34
N GLU A 32 -7.73 -9.66 17.97
CA GLU A 32 -7.49 -11.09 18.21
C GLU A 32 -6.58 -11.72 17.14
N THR A 33 -6.00 -12.88 17.44
CA THR A 33 -5.14 -13.65 16.50
C THR A 33 -5.91 -14.30 15.34
N ASN A 34 -7.23 -14.42 15.47
CA ASN A 34 -8.14 -15.01 14.47
C ASN A 34 -8.75 -13.95 13.53
N PHE A 35 -8.14 -12.77 13.43
CA PHE A 35 -8.60 -11.64 12.61
C PHE A 35 -9.89 -10.94 13.07
N ARG A 36 -10.40 -11.23 14.28
CA ARG A 36 -11.52 -10.48 14.86
C ARG A 36 -11.08 -9.18 15.52
N VAL A 37 -11.82 -8.11 15.21
CA VAL A 37 -11.69 -6.78 15.78
C VAL A 37 -12.86 -6.54 16.72
N LEU A 38 -12.58 -6.34 18.00
CA LEU A 38 -13.58 -5.93 19.00
C LEU A 38 -13.36 -4.45 19.30
N ALA A 39 -14.35 -3.60 19.01
CA ALA A 39 -14.26 -2.16 19.19
C ALA A 39 -15.25 -1.70 20.26
N TYR A 40 -14.76 -1.25 21.40
CA TYR A 40 -15.56 -0.74 22.52
C TYR A 40 -15.88 0.74 22.34
N THR A 41 -16.79 1.03 21.42
CA THR A 41 -17.20 2.41 21.11
C THR A 41 -18.66 2.47 20.66
N ASP A 42 -19.33 3.57 20.97
CA ASP A 42 -20.62 3.98 20.43
C ASP A 42 -20.49 5.04 19.32
N SER A 43 -19.29 5.58 19.12
CA SER A 43 -19.00 6.64 18.15
C SER A 43 -19.18 6.15 16.73
N GLN A 44 -20.19 6.67 16.04
CA GLN A 44 -20.46 6.35 14.64
C GLN A 44 -19.25 6.64 13.74
N LEU A 45 -18.51 7.71 14.02
CA LEU A 45 -17.32 8.06 13.26
C LEU A 45 -16.26 6.95 13.33
N GLN A 46 -15.97 6.46 14.53
CA GLN A 46 -14.98 5.39 14.73
C GLN A 46 -15.42 4.08 14.07
N ILE A 47 -16.72 3.76 14.16
CA ILE A 47 -17.31 2.59 13.52
C ILE A 47 -17.23 2.71 11.99
N SER A 48 -17.52 3.89 11.43
CA SER A 48 -17.40 4.15 10.00
C SER A 48 -15.96 4.02 9.53
N ILE A 49 -14.98 4.51 10.28
CA ILE A 49 -13.56 4.35 9.92
C ILE A 49 -13.17 2.87 9.93
N LEU A 50 -13.57 2.09 10.95
CA LEU A 50 -13.33 0.65 10.99
C LEU A 50 -13.95 -0.07 9.78
N SER A 51 -15.15 0.34 9.34
CA SER A 51 -15.84 -0.27 8.20
C SER A 51 -15.09 -0.09 6.86
N LEU A 52 -14.11 0.81 6.78
CA LEU A 52 -13.31 1.01 5.56
C LEU A 52 -12.39 -0.18 5.26
N PHE A 53 -11.99 -0.94 6.29
CA PHE A 53 -11.04 -2.04 6.14
C PHE A 53 -11.42 -3.31 6.91
N CYS A 54 -12.51 -3.30 7.68
CA CYS A 54 -13.09 -4.46 8.36
C CYS A 54 -14.50 -4.75 7.87
N GLN A 55 -14.84 -6.03 7.77
CA GLN A 55 -16.23 -6.45 7.63
C GLN A 55 -16.90 -6.47 9.02
N LEU A 56 -17.79 -5.51 9.29
CA LEU A 56 -18.55 -5.47 10.54
C LEU A 56 -19.60 -6.58 10.56
N GLN A 57 -19.61 -7.40 11.62
CA GLN A 57 -20.51 -8.56 11.76
C GLN A 57 -21.64 -8.27 12.75
N TYR A 58 -21.29 -7.78 13.94
CA TYR A 58 -22.24 -7.56 15.02
C TYR A 58 -22.07 -6.17 15.62
N ARG A 59 -23.20 -5.56 15.99
CA ARG A 59 -23.24 -4.29 16.70
C ARG A 59 -24.07 -4.47 17.97
N PHE A 60 -23.42 -4.32 19.10
CA PHE A 60 -24.02 -4.30 20.43
C PHE A 60 -24.05 -2.87 20.97
N PRO A 61 -24.80 -2.60 22.05
CA PRO A 61 -24.64 -1.37 22.80
C PRO A 61 -23.19 -1.25 23.29
N ASN A 62 -22.49 -0.20 22.86
CA ASN A 62 -21.10 0.14 23.21
C ASN A 62 -20.01 -0.83 22.72
N MET A 63 -20.34 -1.76 21.81
CA MET A 63 -19.34 -2.66 21.22
C MET A 63 -19.70 -3.04 19.79
N VAL A 64 -18.69 -3.05 18.91
CA VAL A 64 -18.80 -3.56 17.55
C VAL A 64 -17.81 -4.69 17.35
N VAL A 65 -18.27 -5.77 16.72
CA VAL A 65 -17.43 -6.90 16.32
C VAL A 65 -17.33 -6.89 14.82
N GLY A 66 -16.11 -6.87 14.32
CA GLY A 66 -15.79 -7.04 12.91
C GLY A 66 -14.71 -8.08 12.69
N THR A 67 -14.49 -8.42 11.43
CA THR A 67 -13.42 -9.32 11.01
C THR A 67 -12.64 -8.66 9.89
N ILE A 68 -11.32 -8.75 9.95
CA ILE A 68 -10.43 -8.36 8.84
C ILE A 68 -10.34 -9.55 7.88
N THR A 69 -10.73 -9.33 6.62
CA THR A 69 -10.64 -10.36 5.57
C THR A 69 -9.77 -9.88 4.41
N ARG A 70 -9.38 -10.80 3.54
CA ARG A 70 -8.68 -10.46 2.30
C ARG A 70 -9.48 -9.45 1.48
N GLU A 71 -10.78 -9.68 1.36
CA GLU A 71 -11.69 -8.85 0.58
C GLU A 71 -11.82 -7.46 1.19
N SER A 72 -11.96 -7.33 2.52
CA SER A 72 -12.09 -6.02 3.18
C SER A 72 -10.80 -5.19 3.04
N ILE A 73 -9.64 -5.83 3.18
CA ILE A 73 -8.34 -5.17 2.98
C ILE A 73 -8.14 -4.79 1.52
N HIS A 74 -8.51 -5.66 0.58
CA HIS A 74 -8.41 -5.37 -0.84
C HIS A 74 -9.28 -4.17 -1.25
N GLN A 75 -10.52 -4.09 -0.74
CA GLN A 75 -11.38 -2.92 -0.97
C GLN A 75 -10.79 -1.64 -0.38
N ALA A 76 -10.22 -1.70 0.83
CA ALA A 76 -9.54 -0.55 1.44
C ALA A 76 -8.37 -0.06 0.55
N LEU A 77 -7.57 -0.99 0.03
CA LEU A 77 -6.43 -0.71 -0.85
C LEU A 77 -6.86 -0.09 -2.18
N ILE A 78 -7.96 -0.55 -2.79
CA ILE A 78 -8.54 0.07 -4.00
C ILE A 78 -8.93 1.52 -3.73
N ASN A 79 -9.46 1.80 -2.54
CA ASN A 79 -9.81 3.14 -2.09
C ASN A 79 -8.60 3.98 -1.63
N GLY A 80 -7.38 3.49 -1.83
CA GLY A 80 -6.14 4.22 -1.53
C GLY A 80 -5.71 4.17 -0.06
N ILE A 81 -6.26 3.26 0.75
CA ILE A 81 -5.88 3.07 2.15
C ILE A 81 -4.80 1.98 2.22
N THR A 82 -3.58 2.37 2.54
CA THR A 82 -2.40 1.47 2.60
C THR A 82 -2.43 0.55 3.83
N ALA A 83 -1.69 -0.58 3.75
CA ALA A 83 -1.55 -1.50 4.88
C ALA A 83 -0.98 -0.81 6.13
N GLU A 84 0.03 0.06 5.97
CA GLU A 84 0.62 0.77 7.10
C GLU A 84 -0.34 1.77 7.75
N GLN A 85 -1.24 2.41 6.98
CA GLN A 85 -2.28 3.27 7.55
C GLN A 85 -3.27 2.46 8.39
N ILE A 86 -3.69 1.29 7.91
CA ILE A 86 -4.57 0.37 8.64
C ILE A 86 -3.90 -0.08 9.96
N LEU A 87 -2.66 -0.56 9.88
CA LEU A 87 -1.91 -1.01 11.06
C LEU A 87 -1.65 0.14 12.04
N SER A 88 -1.35 1.34 11.55
CA SER A 88 -1.15 2.52 12.38
C SER A 88 -2.43 2.93 13.09
N PHE A 89 -3.59 2.87 12.41
CA PHE A 89 -4.88 3.13 13.03
C PHE A 89 -5.17 2.13 14.16
N LEU A 90 -4.94 0.84 13.92
CA LEU A 90 -5.15 -0.23 14.91
C LEU A 90 -4.24 -0.04 16.14
N ARG A 91 -2.97 0.33 15.93
CA ARG A 91 -2.02 0.60 17.03
C ARG A 91 -2.40 1.85 17.83
N LEU A 92 -2.75 2.94 17.14
CA LEU A 92 -3.09 4.23 17.76
C LEU A 92 -4.33 4.14 18.66
N HIS A 93 -5.30 3.30 18.27
CA HIS A 93 -6.56 3.12 18.99
C HIS A 93 -6.61 1.79 19.76
N ALA A 94 -5.48 1.12 19.96
CA ALA A 94 -5.41 -0.14 20.68
C ALA A 94 -5.84 0.04 22.15
N HIS A 95 -6.66 -0.88 22.64
CA HIS A 95 -7.12 -0.88 24.02
C HIS A 95 -5.92 -0.89 24.99
N PRO A 96 -5.96 -0.17 26.14
CA PRO A 96 -4.83 -0.07 27.07
C PRO A 96 -4.22 -1.41 27.49
N GLN A 97 -5.05 -2.45 27.62
CA GLN A 97 -4.59 -3.80 27.95
C GLN A 97 -3.71 -4.42 26.85
N MET A 98 -3.91 -4.04 25.59
CA MET A 98 -3.05 -4.47 24.48
C MET A 98 -1.74 -3.69 24.39
N LEU A 99 -1.69 -2.46 24.91
CA LEU A 99 -0.45 -1.68 24.92
C LEU A 99 0.63 -2.32 25.80
N ALA A 100 0.24 -3.19 26.74
CA ALA A 100 1.17 -4.01 27.52
C ALA A 100 1.80 -5.16 26.71
N ASN A 101 1.23 -5.53 25.57
CA ASN A 101 1.75 -6.59 24.71
C ASN A 101 2.82 -6.03 23.77
N ASN A 102 3.86 -6.82 23.49
CA ASN A 102 4.86 -6.50 22.48
C ASN A 102 5.01 -7.68 21.49
N PRO A 103 4.60 -7.53 20.22
CA PRO A 103 3.99 -6.33 19.62
C PRO A 103 2.51 -6.13 20.05
N ILE A 104 2.05 -4.88 20.00
CA ILE A 104 0.67 -4.48 20.36
C ILE A 104 -0.36 -5.26 19.53
N ILE A 105 -0.11 -5.34 18.21
CA ILE A 105 -0.93 -6.10 17.27
C ILE A 105 -0.25 -7.46 17.04
N PRO A 106 -1.01 -8.58 17.05
CA PRO A 106 -0.44 -9.89 16.77
C PRO A 106 0.36 -9.92 15.46
N PRO A 107 1.57 -10.53 15.44
CA PRO A 107 2.41 -10.58 14.23
C PRO A 107 1.68 -11.18 13.03
N THR A 108 0.94 -12.28 13.25
CA THR A 108 0.15 -12.96 12.21
C THR A 108 -0.82 -12.01 11.50
N VAL A 109 -1.48 -11.12 12.23
CA VAL A 109 -2.40 -10.13 11.64
C VAL A 109 -1.62 -9.08 10.85
N THR A 110 -0.51 -8.61 11.41
CA THR A 110 0.37 -7.61 10.77
C THR A 110 0.90 -8.13 9.43
N ASP A 111 1.44 -9.34 9.44
CA ASP A 111 2.03 -9.96 8.25
C ASP A 111 0.97 -10.24 7.20
N GLN A 112 -0.20 -10.74 7.60
CA GLN A 112 -1.27 -11.06 6.66
C GLN A 112 -1.80 -9.82 5.93
N ILE A 113 -1.97 -8.69 6.62
CA ILE A 113 -2.41 -7.43 6.00
C ILE A 113 -1.39 -6.97 4.95
N ARG A 114 -0.08 -7.05 5.26
CA ARG A 114 0.99 -6.71 4.32
C ARG A 114 1.05 -7.68 3.14
N LEU A 115 0.86 -8.98 3.39
CA LEU A 115 0.81 -9.99 2.32
C LEU A 115 -0.35 -9.71 1.35
N TRP A 116 -1.53 -9.31 1.84
CA TRP A 116 -2.65 -8.95 0.98
C TRP A 116 -2.40 -7.67 0.16
N GLU A 117 -1.64 -6.71 0.69
CA GLU A 117 -1.20 -5.54 -0.09
C GLU A 117 -0.23 -5.94 -1.21
N ILE A 118 0.77 -6.79 -0.90
CA ILE A 118 1.69 -7.33 -1.91
C ILE A 118 0.94 -8.15 -2.96
N GLU A 119 -0.09 -8.89 -2.55
CA GLU A 119 -0.89 -9.71 -3.45
C GLU A 119 -1.55 -8.90 -4.58
N ARG A 120 -2.00 -7.66 -4.29
CA ARG A 120 -2.48 -6.72 -5.32
C ARG A 120 -1.42 -6.42 -6.37
N ASN A 121 -0.16 -6.31 -5.95
CA ASN A 121 0.96 -5.88 -6.80
C ASN A 121 1.66 -7.07 -7.51
N ARG A 122 1.07 -8.27 -7.53
CA ARG A 122 1.69 -9.46 -8.14
C ARG A 122 1.69 -9.44 -9.66
N LEU A 123 0.78 -8.70 -10.29
CA LEU A 123 0.68 -8.63 -11.75
C LEU A 123 1.27 -7.31 -12.23
N GLN A 124 2.45 -7.40 -12.84
CA GLN A 124 3.00 -6.32 -13.66
C GLN A 124 2.57 -6.59 -15.10
N PHE A 125 1.85 -5.63 -15.68
CA PHE A 125 1.46 -5.69 -17.08
C PHE A 125 2.51 -4.94 -17.90
N GLU A 126 3.26 -5.69 -18.71
CA GLU A 126 4.19 -5.13 -19.69
C GLU A 126 3.68 -5.48 -21.09
N GLU A 127 3.50 -4.46 -21.93
CA GLU A 127 3.19 -4.67 -23.34
C GLU A 127 4.44 -5.15 -24.10
N GLY A 128 4.29 -6.24 -24.86
CA GLY A 128 5.38 -6.82 -25.60
C GLY A 128 4.93 -7.64 -26.80
N VAL A 129 5.86 -7.87 -27.72
CA VAL A 129 5.67 -8.69 -28.91
C VAL A 129 6.34 -10.04 -28.70
N LEU A 130 5.55 -11.11 -28.85
CA LEU A 130 6.02 -12.48 -28.83
C LEU A 130 6.62 -12.84 -30.20
N TYR A 131 7.85 -13.33 -30.19
CA TYR A 131 8.49 -13.98 -31.33
C TYR A 131 8.51 -15.48 -31.07
N SER A 132 7.99 -16.24 -32.03
CA SER A 132 7.88 -17.70 -31.99
C SER A 132 8.25 -18.29 -33.36
N GLU A 133 8.24 -19.63 -33.45
CA GLU A 133 8.41 -20.36 -34.72
C GLU A 133 9.76 -20.12 -35.43
N PHE A 134 10.83 -19.94 -34.66
CA PHE A 134 12.17 -19.91 -35.24
C PHE A 134 12.51 -21.26 -35.89
N LEU A 135 12.94 -21.20 -37.15
CA LEU A 135 13.33 -22.37 -37.97
C LEU A 135 14.59 -23.06 -37.44
N SER A 136 15.52 -22.28 -36.87
CA SER A 136 16.81 -22.76 -36.35
C SER A 136 17.10 -22.21 -34.96
N ALA A 137 17.79 -23.01 -34.13
CA ALA A 137 18.30 -22.56 -32.84
C ALA A 137 19.34 -21.43 -33.00
N SER A 138 20.16 -21.49 -34.04
CA SER A 138 21.14 -20.42 -34.37
C SER A 138 20.44 -19.08 -34.59
N ASP A 139 19.31 -19.10 -35.31
CA ASP A 139 18.60 -17.89 -35.67
C ASP A 139 17.92 -17.28 -34.46
N PHE A 140 17.33 -18.13 -33.61
CA PHE A 140 16.83 -17.72 -32.30
C PHE A 140 17.94 -17.04 -31.48
N ASP A 141 19.10 -17.67 -31.32
CA ASP A 141 20.20 -17.13 -30.51
C ASP A 141 20.74 -15.80 -31.04
N LYS A 142 20.82 -15.63 -32.38
CA LYS A 142 21.24 -14.36 -33.00
C LYS A 142 20.27 -13.22 -32.68
N VAL A 143 18.97 -13.45 -32.86
CA VAL A 143 17.96 -12.41 -32.61
C VAL A 143 17.81 -12.14 -31.12
N LYS A 144 17.90 -13.19 -30.28
CA LYS A 144 17.92 -13.06 -28.83
C LYS A 144 19.08 -12.18 -28.37
N ARG A 145 20.32 -12.45 -28.81
CA ARG A 145 21.49 -11.63 -28.46
C ARG A 145 21.32 -10.19 -28.90
N TYR A 146 20.85 -9.95 -30.12
CA TYR A 146 20.58 -8.60 -30.60
C TYR A 146 19.55 -7.86 -29.74
N ALA A 147 18.49 -8.54 -29.29
CA ALA A 147 17.50 -7.97 -28.39
C ALA A 147 18.02 -7.74 -26.95
N GLU A 148 18.92 -8.60 -26.46
CA GLU A 148 19.64 -8.42 -25.18
C GLU A 148 20.59 -7.21 -25.24
N ASP A 149 21.38 -7.10 -26.30
CA ASP A 149 22.34 -6.01 -26.51
C ASP A 149 21.64 -4.64 -26.62
N LEU A 150 20.46 -4.60 -27.24
CA LEU A 150 19.61 -3.42 -27.32
C LEU A 150 18.85 -3.11 -26.00
N GLY A 151 18.86 -4.03 -25.03
CA GLY A 151 18.11 -3.88 -23.77
C GLY A 151 16.59 -3.97 -23.93
N VAL A 152 16.10 -4.60 -25.01
CA VAL A 152 14.66 -4.69 -25.33
C VAL A 152 14.06 -6.08 -25.09
N LEU A 153 14.87 -7.07 -24.72
CA LEU A 153 14.40 -8.40 -24.36
C LEU A 153 13.75 -8.36 -22.96
N SER A 154 12.44 -8.62 -22.87
CA SER A 154 11.71 -8.72 -21.60
C SER A 154 11.75 -10.16 -21.05
N TRP A 155 11.60 -11.16 -21.92
CA TRP A 155 11.60 -12.57 -21.49
C TRP A 155 12.07 -13.51 -22.61
N SER A 156 12.67 -14.65 -22.26
CA SER A 156 12.99 -15.71 -23.24
C SER A 156 12.86 -17.12 -22.66
N ASN A 157 12.54 -18.07 -23.53
CA ASN A 157 12.58 -19.52 -23.29
C ASN A 157 13.30 -20.22 -24.45
N PRO A 158 14.60 -20.53 -24.29
CA PRO A 158 15.39 -21.19 -25.33
C PRO A 158 14.87 -22.58 -25.71
N GLY A 159 14.34 -23.35 -24.76
CA GLY A 159 13.84 -24.71 -25.00
C GLY A 159 12.66 -24.76 -25.96
N ARG A 160 11.82 -23.72 -25.94
CA ARG A 160 10.67 -23.55 -26.86
C ARG A 160 10.95 -22.57 -28.00
N ARG A 161 12.15 -21.97 -28.06
CA ARG A 161 12.51 -20.86 -28.97
C ARG A 161 11.46 -19.75 -28.96
N LEU A 162 11.11 -19.29 -27.75
CA LEU A 162 10.19 -18.18 -27.55
C LEU A 162 10.96 -17.00 -26.96
N MET A 163 10.63 -15.79 -27.39
CA MET A 163 11.12 -14.58 -26.74
C MET A 163 10.06 -13.48 -26.82
N VAL A 164 10.01 -12.65 -25.79
CA VAL A 164 9.16 -11.47 -25.72
C VAL A 164 10.07 -10.25 -25.72
N VAL A 165 9.85 -9.36 -26.67
CA VAL A 165 10.53 -8.08 -26.79
C VAL A 165 9.55 -6.98 -26.40
N THR A 166 10.03 -5.90 -25.81
CA THR A 166 9.20 -4.73 -25.50
C THR A 166 8.53 -4.16 -26.75
N GLN A 167 7.35 -3.57 -26.60
CA GLN A 167 6.60 -2.99 -27.72
C GLN A 167 7.41 -1.96 -28.52
N TYR A 168 8.20 -1.12 -27.84
CA TYR A 168 9.05 -0.11 -28.50
C TYR A 168 10.27 -0.71 -29.21
N GLY A 169 10.80 -1.84 -28.74
CA GLY A 169 11.95 -2.52 -29.35
C GLY A 169 11.60 -3.36 -30.58
N HIS A 170 10.30 -3.61 -30.82
CA HIS A 170 9.81 -4.47 -31.89
C HIS A 170 10.34 -4.06 -33.28
N GLU A 171 10.31 -2.76 -33.60
CA GLU A 171 10.71 -2.29 -34.93
C GLU A 171 12.17 -2.59 -35.24
N GLU A 172 13.07 -2.34 -34.29
CA GLU A 172 14.51 -2.54 -34.47
C GLU A 172 14.85 -4.03 -34.62
N VAL A 173 14.26 -4.88 -33.79
CA VAL A 173 14.42 -6.35 -33.89
C VAL A 173 13.86 -6.88 -35.21
N ARG A 174 12.72 -6.36 -35.67
CA ARG A 174 12.11 -6.72 -36.96
C ARG A 174 12.98 -6.31 -38.15
N ARG A 175 13.58 -5.11 -38.10
CA ARG A 175 14.51 -4.63 -39.15
C ARG A 175 15.76 -5.50 -39.21
N PHE A 176 16.34 -5.86 -38.06
CA PHE A 176 17.48 -6.77 -37.99
C PHE A 176 17.17 -8.13 -38.61
N TRP A 177 16.03 -8.74 -38.26
CA TRP A 177 15.61 -10.02 -38.81
C TRP A 177 15.45 -10.00 -40.33
N ARG A 178 14.84 -8.95 -40.89
CA ARG A 178 14.67 -8.80 -42.34
C ARG A 178 16.00 -8.68 -43.08
N ARG A 179 16.99 -7.98 -42.51
CA ARG A 179 18.32 -7.86 -43.11
C ARG A 179 19.03 -9.20 -43.20
N GLN A 180 18.88 -10.06 -42.18
CA GLN A 180 19.46 -11.40 -42.22
C GLN A 180 18.81 -12.34 -43.23
N LYS A 181 17.52 -12.15 -43.56
CA LYS A 181 16.83 -12.99 -44.55
C LYS A 181 17.13 -12.61 -46.00
N ASN A 182 17.55 -11.37 -46.23
CA ASN A 182 17.90 -10.85 -47.55
C ASN A 182 19.37 -11.04 -47.92
N ASN A 183 20.16 -11.65 -47.03
CA ASN A 183 21.60 -11.87 -47.18
C ASN A 183 21.89 -13.36 -47.08
#